data_AF-A0A225WV53-F1
#
_entry.id   AF-A0A225WV53-F1
#
_cell.length_a   1.000
_cell.length_b   1.000
_cell.length_c   1.000
_cell.angle_alpha   90.00
_cell.angle_beta   90.00
_cell.angle_gamma   90.00
#
_symmetry.space_group_name_H-M   'P 1'
#
loop_
_entity.id
_entity.type
_entity.pdbx_description
1 polymer ?
#
loop_
_entity_poly.entity_id
_entity_poly.type
_entity_poly.pdbx_seq_one_letter_code
_entity_poly.pdbx_strand_id
1 'polypeptide(L)'
;MQVPPTLCRPRHLDPERLRARLGADKFEKLRYHEAAVVSTAPMRFQLFALSSDTLFIVPLMGRGEAAADMSLSLWDISSVERVVPENKKQRGLLLLPTSQVFRLQLREVPSKKIPSELFFSTFEPQTQLFFQLSRALRVDFQMQLIPQLQISNNTPSRIEQRLELSRLLEMFAMDLVRACDDGERINLLKELTTAAYSSNDLRQLFFDDRTQIQGCTGLAVYLIRQLSYPLRRNETSQVRMEYLLSVARLLSIMCFDMQLRTSCLNKLSLNDLVRNLLARGAESYATSDKTKDDLHVRVSRENFMDIQASLLLALDGMQQNEDFRLHQHQQMRGLLIERPTSVMQQALRAPALPEWLPKFFKRVCIAISRAAIAIERQHELENVNYHVDETDEGDDSDCREALEPAQILALWRCVTVLELLVKSDVASGTYQILEVLLHTRKDCIDMYLRTPRFIALLSASGMPHLEDIALKLNKFLDSLRDRRRR
;
A
#
# COMPACT_ATOMS: atom_id res chain seq x y z
N MET A 1 21.85 -38.85 7.64
CA MET A 1 21.57 -37.83 8.68
C MET A 1 21.79 -36.46 8.07
N GLN A 2 20.77 -35.60 8.06
CA GLN A 2 20.89 -34.22 7.57
C GLN A 2 21.50 -33.37 8.69
N VAL A 3 22.64 -32.73 8.42
CA VAL A 3 23.30 -31.82 9.36
C VAL A 3 22.52 -30.51 9.33
N PRO A 4 21.97 -30.02 10.46
CA PRO A 4 21.32 -28.73 10.52
C PRO A 4 22.32 -27.62 10.14
N PRO A 5 21.86 -26.50 9.54
CA PRO A 5 22.73 -25.37 9.23
C PRO A 5 23.49 -24.94 10.49
N THR A 6 24.80 -24.72 10.37
CA THR A 6 25.62 -24.29 11.50
C THR A 6 25.10 -22.94 12.04
N LEU A 7 25.07 -22.78 13.37
CA LEU A 7 24.65 -21.56 14.07
C LEU A 7 25.55 -20.32 13.78
N CYS A 8 26.52 -20.46 12.87
CA CYS A 8 27.42 -19.38 12.50
C CYS A 8 26.73 -18.45 11.50
N ARG A 9 26.60 -17.17 11.84
CA ARG A 9 26.15 -16.12 10.91
C ARG A 9 27.01 -16.18 9.64
N PRO A 10 26.43 -16.32 8.43
CA PRO A 10 27.23 -16.43 7.22
C PRO A 10 28.09 -15.18 7.03
N ARG A 11 29.42 -15.36 6.93
CA ARG A 11 30.41 -14.30 6.68
C ARG A 11 30.35 -13.73 5.24
N HIS A 12 29.26 -13.94 4.50
CA HIS A 12 29.17 -13.80 3.04
C HIS A 12 28.27 -12.66 2.55
N LEU A 13 27.99 -11.66 3.39
CA LEU A 13 27.22 -10.45 3.02
C LEU A 13 28.14 -9.25 2.67
N ASP A 14 29.34 -9.53 2.17
CA ASP A 14 30.24 -8.50 1.65
C ASP A 14 29.69 -7.99 0.29
N PRO A 15 29.51 -6.66 0.10
CA PRO A 15 29.02 -6.07 -1.14
C PRO A 15 29.72 -6.57 -2.41
N GLU A 16 31.05 -6.77 -2.39
CA GLU A 16 31.79 -7.22 -3.57
C GLU A 16 31.50 -8.69 -3.90
N ARG A 17 31.36 -9.53 -2.88
CA ARG A 17 30.99 -10.96 -3.05
C ARG A 17 29.54 -11.09 -3.49
N LEU A 18 28.67 -10.22 -3.00
CA LEU A 18 27.28 -10.12 -3.41
C LEU A 18 27.15 -9.69 -4.88
N ARG A 19 27.93 -8.69 -5.31
CA ARG A 19 28.02 -8.25 -6.71
C ARG A 19 28.53 -9.36 -7.61
N ALA A 20 29.59 -10.06 -7.22
CA ALA A 20 30.11 -11.19 -7.97
C ALA A 20 29.11 -12.34 -8.08
N ARG A 21 28.27 -12.54 -7.05
CA ARG A 21 27.28 -13.64 -7.00
C ARG A 21 26.01 -13.34 -7.80
N LEU A 22 25.49 -12.11 -7.72
CA LEU A 22 24.28 -11.69 -8.43
C LEU A 22 24.56 -11.28 -9.89
N GLY A 23 25.81 -10.90 -10.21
CA GLY A 23 26.15 -10.22 -11.45
C GLY A 23 25.83 -8.72 -11.37
N ALA A 24 26.48 -7.92 -12.24
CA ALA A 24 26.36 -6.46 -12.21
C ALA A 24 24.91 -5.98 -12.36
N ASP A 25 24.18 -6.52 -13.35
CA ASP A 25 22.82 -6.07 -13.68
C ASP A 25 21.80 -6.32 -12.55
N LYS A 26 21.89 -7.47 -11.86
CA LYS A 26 21.01 -7.78 -10.73
C LYS A 26 21.41 -7.00 -9.48
N PHE A 27 22.71 -6.78 -9.28
CA PHE A 27 23.23 -6.02 -8.15
C PHE A 27 22.83 -4.53 -8.24
N GLU A 28 22.82 -3.94 -9.43
CA GLU A 28 22.40 -2.55 -9.62
C GLU A 28 20.91 -2.33 -9.34
N LYS A 29 20.09 -3.36 -9.53
CA LYS A 29 18.64 -3.34 -9.24
C LYS A 29 18.31 -3.76 -7.80
N LEU A 30 19.30 -4.12 -7.00
CA LEU A 30 19.10 -4.66 -5.66
C LEU A 30 18.67 -3.57 -4.69
N ARG A 31 17.50 -3.76 -4.06
CA ARG A 31 16.93 -2.86 -3.06
C ARG A 31 17.21 -3.32 -1.64
N TYR A 32 17.15 -4.63 -1.39
CA TYR A 32 17.37 -5.21 -0.07
C TYR A 32 17.95 -6.62 -0.17
N HIS A 33 18.73 -7.05 0.81
CA HIS A 33 19.16 -8.45 0.89
C HIS A 33 19.40 -8.92 2.34
N GLU A 34 19.11 -10.19 2.60
CA GLU A 34 19.33 -10.83 3.90
C GLU A 34 19.53 -12.33 3.74
N ALA A 35 20.26 -12.96 4.65
CA ALA A 35 20.39 -14.41 4.69
C ALA A 35 19.23 -15.05 5.46
N ALA A 36 18.59 -16.06 4.88
CA ALA A 36 17.55 -16.85 5.50
C ALA A 36 17.76 -18.35 5.25
N VAL A 37 17.20 -19.20 6.10
CA VAL A 37 17.11 -20.64 5.86
C VAL A 37 15.76 -20.92 5.24
N VAL A 38 15.75 -21.64 4.13
CA VAL A 38 14.53 -22.00 3.39
C VAL A 38 14.27 -23.49 3.49
N SER A 39 12.99 -23.86 3.48
CA SER A 39 12.50 -25.24 3.51
C SER A 39 12.78 -26.06 2.25
N THR A 40 13.53 -25.53 1.28
CA THR A 40 13.98 -26.29 0.11
C THR A 40 14.91 -27.44 0.55
N ALA A 41 14.83 -28.60 -0.11
CA ALA A 41 15.73 -29.71 0.16
C ALA A 41 17.00 -29.61 -0.71
N PRO A 42 18.22 -29.63 -0.15
CA PRO A 42 18.57 -29.63 1.28
C PRO A 42 18.39 -28.24 1.95
N MET A 43 17.96 -28.23 3.23
CA MET A 43 17.83 -26.99 4.01
C MET A 43 19.20 -26.34 4.17
N ARG A 44 19.36 -25.14 3.62
CA ARG A 44 20.63 -24.40 3.60
C ARG A 44 20.37 -22.92 3.73
N PHE A 45 21.40 -22.18 4.14
CA PHE A 45 21.39 -20.73 4.04
C PHE A 45 21.30 -20.30 2.58
N GLN A 46 20.31 -19.47 2.31
CA GLN A 46 20.10 -18.81 1.04
C GLN A 46 20.07 -17.31 1.28
N LEU A 47 20.57 -16.58 0.32
CA LEU A 47 20.48 -15.13 0.23
C LEU A 47 19.14 -14.81 -0.41
N PHE A 48 18.31 -14.06 0.31
CA PHE A 48 17.16 -13.39 -0.25
C PHE A 48 17.65 -12.02 -0.73
N ALA A 49 17.52 -11.77 -2.02
CA ALA A 49 17.90 -10.53 -2.68
C ALA A 49 16.67 -9.99 -3.40
N LEU A 50 16.16 -8.85 -2.92
CA LEU A 50 14.94 -8.21 -3.38
C LEU A 50 15.29 -7.05 -4.32
N SER A 51 14.72 -7.08 -5.52
CA SER A 51 14.77 -5.98 -6.49
C SER A 51 13.40 -5.30 -6.62
N SER A 52 13.20 -4.44 -7.63
CA SER A 52 11.93 -3.73 -7.82
C SER A 52 10.75 -4.64 -8.16
N ASP A 53 11.01 -5.72 -8.88
CA ASP A 53 10.01 -6.60 -9.49
C ASP A 53 10.27 -8.09 -9.21
N THR A 54 11.44 -8.43 -8.67
CA THR A 54 11.89 -9.82 -8.55
C THR A 54 12.50 -10.10 -7.18
N LEU A 55 12.16 -11.26 -6.61
CA LEU A 55 12.85 -11.88 -5.48
C LEU A 55 13.81 -12.97 -5.98
N PHE A 56 15.09 -12.78 -5.72
CA PHE A 56 16.12 -13.78 -5.96
C PHE A 56 16.42 -14.55 -4.68
N ILE A 57 16.40 -15.87 -4.75
CA ILE A 57 16.78 -16.77 -3.67
C ILE A 57 17.99 -17.58 -4.13
N VAL A 58 19.15 -17.22 -3.59
CA VAL A 58 20.46 -17.68 -4.07
C VAL A 58 21.16 -18.50 -2.99
N PRO A 59 21.63 -19.75 -3.25
CA PRO A 59 22.37 -20.52 -2.26
C PRO A 59 23.70 -19.84 -1.86
N LEU A 60 23.91 -19.66 -0.55
CA LEU A 60 25.13 -19.05 0.02
C LEU A 60 26.29 -20.03 0.19
N MET A 61 26.02 -21.34 0.25
CA MET A 61 27.01 -22.40 0.46
C MET A 61 26.76 -23.57 -0.51
N GLY A 62 27.78 -23.92 -1.30
CA GLY A 62 27.79 -25.12 -2.14
C GLY A 62 29.21 -25.58 -2.45
N ARG A 63 29.69 -26.61 -1.74
CA ARG A 63 30.71 -27.54 -2.28
C ARG A 63 29.94 -28.61 -3.06
N GLY A 64 30.08 -28.65 -4.38
CA GLY A 64 29.38 -29.59 -5.27
C GLY A 64 28.05 -29.06 -5.82
N GLU A 65 27.64 -29.58 -6.99
CA GLU A 65 26.51 -29.20 -7.87
C GLU A 65 25.64 -28.08 -7.28
N ALA A 66 25.88 -26.85 -7.75
CA ALA A 66 25.20 -25.66 -7.28
C ALA A 66 23.69 -25.83 -7.48
N ALA A 67 22.93 -25.88 -6.38
CA ALA A 67 21.48 -25.71 -6.46
C ALA A 67 21.19 -24.45 -7.28
N ALA A 68 20.27 -24.54 -8.23
CA ALA A 68 19.97 -23.44 -9.14
C ALA A 68 19.40 -22.26 -8.35
N ASP A 69 19.80 -21.05 -8.74
CA ASP A 69 19.18 -19.83 -8.24
C ASP A 69 17.69 -19.84 -8.55
N MET A 70 16.87 -19.49 -7.56
CA MET A 70 15.44 -19.31 -7.78
C MET A 70 15.16 -17.83 -8.00
N SER A 71 14.47 -17.52 -9.09
CA SER A 71 14.04 -16.18 -9.44
C SER A 71 12.52 -16.18 -9.46
N LEU A 72 11.90 -15.44 -8.54
CA LEU A 72 10.45 -15.32 -8.42
C LEU A 72 10.06 -13.90 -8.79
N SER A 73 9.20 -13.74 -9.80
CA SER A 73 8.56 -12.45 -10.00
C SER A 73 7.70 -12.12 -8.78
N LEU A 74 7.68 -10.87 -8.34
CA LEU A 74 6.76 -10.44 -7.28
C LEU A 74 5.31 -10.69 -7.67
N TRP A 75 5.00 -10.69 -8.97
CA TRP A 75 3.70 -11.08 -9.52
C TRP A 75 3.29 -12.51 -9.16
N ASP A 76 4.25 -13.43 -9.09
CA ASP A 76 4.00 -14.85 -8.81
C ASP A 76 3.83 -15.13 -7.31
N ILE A 77 4.01 -14.13 -6.45
CA ILE A 77 3.90 -14.26 -5.01
C ILE A 77 2.54 -13.71 -4.58
N SER A 78 1.70 -14.55 -3.97
CA SER A 78 0.37 -14.13 -3.49
C SER A 78 0.44 -13.45 -2.13
N SER A 79 1.22 -14.00 -1.19
CA SER A 79 1.33 -13.43 0.15
C SER A 79 2.62 -13.82 0.86
N VAL A 80 2.98 -13.03 1.87
CA VAL A 80 3.97 -13.40 2.87
C VAL A 80 3.34 -13.23 4.26
N GLU A 81 3.36 -14.30 5.05
CA GLU A 81 2.75 -14.33 6.38
C GLU A 81 3.72 -14.86 7.43
N ARG A 82 3.66 -14.32 8.63
CA ARG A 82 4.31 -14.93 9.80
C ARG A 82 3.42 -16.07 10.29
N VAL A 83 3.99 -17.25 10.47
CA VAL A 83 3.25 -18.47 10.81
C VAL A 83 3.83 -19.16 12.05
N VAL A 84 2.99 -19.89 12.76
CA VAL A 84 3.42 -20.80 13.83
C VAL A 84 3.80 -22.13 13.20
N PRO A 85 5.00 -22.70 13.45
CA PRO A 85 5.43 -23.93 12.81
C PRO A 85 4.63 -25.16 13.29
N GLU A 86 3.92 -25.79 12.37
CA GLU A 86 2.98 -26.90 12.61
C GLU A 86 3.69 -28.26 12.59
N ASN A 87 4.66 -28.44 11.69
CA ASN A 87 5.30 -29.74 11.44
C ASN A 87 6.81 -29.76 11.76
N LYS A 88 7.40 -30.96 11.82
CA LYS A 88 8.84 -31.14 12.13
C LYS A 88 9.78 -30.42 11.16
N LYS A 89 9.42 -30.30 9.87
CA LYS A 89 10.24 -29.61 8.87
C LYS A 89 10.27 -28.10 9.13
N GLN A 90 9.12 -27.49 9.41
CA GLN A 90 9.02 -26.07 9.75
C GLN A 90 9.71 -25.76 11.10
N ARG A 91 9.53 -26.63 12.11
CA ARG A 91 10.25 -26.50 13.39
C ARG A 91 11.76 -26.61 13.20
N GLY A 92 12.22 -27.40 12.24
CA GLY A 92 13.63 -27.51 11.86
C GLY A 92 14.23 -26.26 11.20
N LEU A 93 13.41 -25.28 10.81
CA LEU A 93 13.88 -23.97 10.31
C LEU A 93 14.25 -23.01 11.45
N LEU A 94 13.74 -23.24 12.67
CA LEU A 94 13.99 -22.37 13.81
C LEU A 94 15.47 -22.45 14.21
N LEU A 95 16.21 -21.39 13.88
CA LEU A 95 17.64 -21.29 14.21
C LEU A 95 17.87 -20.99 15.70
N LEU A 96 16.98 -20.21 16.30
CA LEU A 96 17.00 -19.81 17.70
C LEU A 96 15.58 -19.92 18.31
N PRO A 97 15.44 -19.99 19.65
CA PRO A 97 14.12 -19.98 20.31
C PRO A 97 13.26 -18.75 19.96
N THR A 98 13.91 -17.64 19.59
CA THR A 98 13.26 -16.39 19.20
C THR A 98 13.07 -16.25 17.68
N SER A 99 13.57 -17.20 16.88
CA SER A 99 13.41 -17.16 15.43
C SER A 99 11.93 -17.22 15.05
N GLN A 100 11.57 -16.49 14.01
CA GLN A 100 10.23 -16.49 13.44
C GLN A 100 10.24 -17.30 12.14
N VAL A 101 9.14 -18.01 11.88
CA VAL A 101 8.92 -18.71 10.60
C VAL A 101 7.96 -17.88 9.78
N PHE A 102 8.32 -17.72 8.51
CA PHE A 102 7.52 -17.03 7.51
C PHE A 102 7.13 -18.02 6.43
N ARG A 103 5.92 -17.84 5.91
CA ARG A 103 5.38 -18.56 4.76
C ARG A 103 5.28 -17.59 3.59
N LEU A 104 5.92 -17.95 2.48
CA LEU A 104 5.75 -17.32 1.18
C LEU A 104 4.80 -18.20 0.37
N GLN A 105 3.64 -17.66 0.01
CA GLN A 105 2.67 -18.35 -0.81
C GLN A 105 2.81 -17.89 -2.25
N LEU A 106 2.93 -18.84 -3.18
CA LEU A 106 3.04 -18.55 -4.61
C LEU A 106 1.68 -18.74 -5.27
N ARG A 107 1.40 -17.93 -6.29
CA ARG A 107 0.29 -18.18 -7.21
C ARG A 107 0.61 -19.45 -8.00
N GLU A 108 -0.41 -20.18 -8.46
CA GLU A 108 -0.19 -21.41 -9.22
C GLU A 108 0.59 -21.08 -10.51
N VAL A 109 1.89 -21.38 -10.51
CA VAL A 109 2.73 -21.26 -11.70
C VAL A 109 2.62 -22.57 -12.49
N PRO A 110 2.32 -22.54 -13.80
CA PRO A 110 2.17 -23.76 -14.61
C PRO A 110 3.45 -24.61 -14.72
N SER A 111 4.60 -24.12 -14.25
CA SER A 111 5.84 -24.89 -14.20
C SER A 111 5.87 -25.83 -12.98
N LYS A 112 5.79 -27.15 -13.23
CA LYS A 112 5.81 -28.25 -12.24
C LYS A 112 7.04 -28.32 -11.29
N LYS A 113 7.95 -27.33 -11.28
CA LYS A 113 9.24 -27.39 -10.55
C LYS A 113 9.32 -26.52 -9.29
N ILE A 114 8.39 -25.60 -9.06
CA ILE A 114 8.41 -24.71 -7.89
C ILE A 114 7.25 -25.09 -6.95
N PRO A 115 7.49 -25.27 -5.64
CA PRO A 115 6.42 -25.59 -4.69
C PRO A 115 5.46 -24.40 -4.55
N SER A 116 4.17 -24.66 -4.35
CA SER A 116 3.14 -23.62 -4.12
C SER A 116 3.37 -22.80 -2.86
N GLU A 117 4.15 -23.32 -1.90
CA GLU A 117 4.53 -22.63 -0.67
C GLU A 117 6.01 -22.84 -0.35
N LEU A 118 6.65 -21.79 0.16
CA LEU A 118 8.01 -21.82 0.70
C LEU A 118 8.00 -21.32 2.14
N PHE A 119 8.67 -22.03 3.04
CA PHE A 119 8.86 -21.58 4.42
C PHE A 119 10.29 -21.10 4.60
N PHE A 120 10.47 -19.98 5.30
CA PHE A 120 11.80 -19.46 5.61
C PHE A 120 11.90 -18.90 7.02
N SER A 121 13.11 -18.87 7.56
CA SER A 121 13.42 -18.30 8.86
C SER A 121 14.76 -17.57 8.84
N THR A 122 14.86 -16.51 9.64
CA THR A 122 16.05 -15.66 9.79
C THR A 122 16.68 -15.86 11.17
N PHE A 123 17.96 -15.50 11.30
CA PHE A 123 18.64 -15.51 12.59
C PHE A 123 18.06 -14.49 13.56
N GLU A 124 17.78 -13.28 13.07
CA GLU A 124 17.30 -12.20 13.91
C GLU A 124 15.79 -12.37 14.16
N PRO A 125 15.33 -12.26 15.43
CA PRO A 125 13.91 -12.30 15.76
C PRO A 125 13.12 -11.13 15.16
N GLN A 126 13.82 -10.07 14.74
CA GLN A 126 13.28 -8.90 14.07
C GLN A 126 14.00 -8.70 12.73
N THR A 127 13.62 -9.49 11.73
CA THR A 127 14.16 -9.38 10.37
C THR A 127 13.49 -8.27 9.58
N GLN A 128 14.25 -7.52 8.77
CA GLN A 128 13.62 -6.63 7.77
C GLN A 128 13.07 -7.42 6.60
N LEU A 129 13.56 -8.65 6.34
CA LEU A 129 13.20 -9.41 5.16
C LEU A 129 11.69 -9.54 5.00
N PHE A 130 10.98 -9.88 6.09
CA PHE A 130 9.53 -9.96 6.07
C PHE A 130 8.88 -8.60 5.72
N PHE A 131 9.36 -7.53 6.35
CA PHE A 131 8.84 -6.18 6.14
C PHE A 131 9.09 -5.71 4.69
N GLN A 132 10.33 -5.79 4.21
CA GLN A 132 10.71 -5.36 2.86
C GLN A 132 9.98 -6.18 1.81
N LEU A 133 9.81 -7.49 2.02
CA LEU A 133 9.06 -8.34 1.11
C LEU A 133 7.56 -8.03 1.14
N SER A 134 6.93 -7.95 2.32
CA SER A 134 5.50 -7.61 2.45
C SER A 134 5.18 -6.26 1.81
N ARG A 135 6.06 -5.29 2.02
CA ARG A 135 5.98 -3.97 1.39
C ARG A 135 6.16 -4.06 -0.12
N ALA A 136 7.18 -4.74 -0.62
CA ALA A 136 7.44 -4.85 -2.05
C ALA A 136 6.26 -5.52 -2.77
N LEU A 137 5.68 -6.58 -2.19
CA LEU A 137 4.44 -7.18 -2.70
C LEU A 137 3.29 -6.18 -2.72
N ARG A 138 3.12 -5.38 -1.66
CA ARG A 138 2.07 -4.33 -1.61
C ARG A 138 2.27 -3.24 -2.66
N VAL A 139 3.52 -2.86 -2.93
CA VAL A 139 3.86 -1.86 -3.96
C VAL A 139 3.63 -2.44 -5.34
N ASP A 140 4.16 -3.63 -5.61
CA ASP A 140 3.97 -4.35 -6.86
C ASP A 140 2.48 -4.51 -7.18
N PHE A 141 1.69 -5.01 -6.22
CA PHE A 141 0.26 -5.18 -6.35
C PHE A 141 -0.47 -3.87 -6.69
N GLN A 142 -0.02 -2.72 -6.18
CA GLN A 142 -0.59 -1.43 -6.59
C GLN A 142 -0.14 -1.01 -7.99
N MET A 143 1.14 -1.18 -8.33
CA MET A 143 1.68 -0.82 -9.64
C MET A 143 1.02 -1.59 -10.78
N GLN A 144 0.58 -2.83 -10.54
CA GLN A 144 -0.18 -3.64 -11.49
C GLN A 144 -1.45 -2.93 -12.02
N LEU A 145 -2.05 -2.04 -11.22
CA LEU A 145 -3.23 -1.25 -11.58
C LEU A 145 -2.92 0.23 -11.83
N ILE A 146 -1.64 0.62 -11.90
CA ILE A 146 -1.20 1.99 -12.23
C ILE A 146 -0.29 1.94 -13.46
N PRO A 147 -0.87 1.93 -14.68
CA PRO A 147 -0.09 1.80 -15.92
C PRO A 147 1.02 2.85 -16.05
N GLN A 148 0.78 4.07 -15.56
CA GLN A 148 1.75 5.18 -15.65
C GLN A 148 3.04 4.91 -14.87
N LEU A 149 3.00 4.10 -13.81
CA LEU A 149 4.17 3.74 -13.00
C LEU A 149 4.93 2.52 -13.55
N GLN A 150 4.34 1.77 -14.48
CA GLN A 150 4.99 0.62 -15.12
C GLN A 150 6.00 1.08 -16.19
N ILE A 151 5.82 2.29 -16.74
CA ILE A 151 6.70 2.89 -17.75
C ILE A 151 7.85 3.64 -17.02
N SER A 152 8.69 2.93 -16.27
CA SER A 152 9.87 3.56 -15.67
C SER A 152 11.09 3.41 -16.59
N ASN A 153 11.46 4.49 -17.29
CA ASN A 153 12.80 4.59 -17.87
C ASN A 153 13.80 4.75 -16.73
N ASN A 154 14.37 3.65 -16.27
CA ASN A 154 15.40 3.59 -15.21
C ASN A 154 16.77 4.09 -15.71
N THR A 155 16.81 5.15 -16.51
CA THR A 155 18.07 5.83 -16.81
C THR A 155 18.39 6.79 -15.67
N PRO A 156 19.53 6.62 -14.97
CA PRO A 156 19.92 7.56 -13.92
C PRO A 156 20.03 8.97 -14.52
N SER A 157 19.34 9.94 -13.91
CA SER A 157 19.39 11.31 -14.38
C SER A 157 20.79 11.87 -14.28
N ARG A 158 21.19 12.64 -15.29
CA ARG A 158 22.44 13.39 -15.24
C ARG A 158 22.29 14.49 -14.18
N ILE A 159 23.40 14.86 -13.53
CA ILE A 159 23.42 15.93 -12.50
C ILE A 159 22.76 17.22 -13.02
N GLU A 160 22.97 17.55 -14.29
CA GLU A 160 22.38 18.72 -14.97
C GLU A 160 20.85 18.67 -14.99
N GLN A 161 20.25 17.51 -15.31
CA GLN A 161 18.79 17.32 -15.32
C GLN A 161 18.21 17.47 -13.91
N ARG A 162 18.93 17.00 -12.88
CA ARG A 162 18.50 17.16 -11.49
C ARG A 162 18.49 18.63 -11.06
N LEU A 163 19.48 19.42 -11.48
CA LEU A 163 19.54 20.86 -11.20
C LEU A 163 18.41 21.63 -11.89
N GLU A 164 18.13 21.29 -13.16
CA GLU A 164 17.01 21.88 -13.90
C GLU A 164 15.66 21.56 -13.24
N LEU A 165 15.41 20.29 -12.90
CA LEU A 165 14.20 19.88 -12.17
C LEU A 165 14.05 20.60 -10.83
N SER A 166 15.14 20.83 -10.09
CA SER A 166 15.11 21.59 -8.84
C SER A 166 14.62 23.02 -9.07
N ARG A 167 15.12 23.71 -10.09
CA ARG A 167 14.70 25.08 -10.43
C ARG A 167 13.23 25.13 -10.88
N LEU A 168 12.80 24.15 -11.66
CA LEU A 168 11.39 24.06 -12.09
C LEU A 168 10.46 23.84 -10.89
N LEU A 169 10.86 23.02 -9.92
CA LEU A 169 10.09 22.82 -8.70
C LEU A 169 10.02 24.10 -7.84
N GLU A 170 11.12 24.85 -7.74
CA GLU A 170 11.15 26.15 -7.06
C GLU A 170 10.21 27.16 -7.72
N MET A 171 10.23 27.25 -9.06
CA MET A 171 9.32 28.10 -9.82
C MET A 171 7.86 27.69 -9.62
N PHE A 172 7.56 26.39 -9.75
CA PHE A 172 6.24 25.84 -9.53
C PHE A 172 5.72 26.17 -8.11
N ALA A 173 6.57 26.01 -7.10
CA ALA A 173 6.23 26.34 -5.73
C ALA A 173 5.84 27.83 -5.57
N MET A 174 6.57 28.73 -6.22
CA MET A 174 6.25 30.16 -6.21
C MET A 174 4.95 30.48 -6.96
N ASP A 175 4.69 29.83 -8.08
CA ASP A 175 3.47 30.02 -8.86
C ASP A 175 2.23 29.51 -8.12
N LEU A 176 2.33 28.35 -7.45
CA LEU A 176 1.26 27.81 -6.61
C LEU A 176 0.86 28.78 -5.48
N VAL A 177 1.83 29.52 -4.96
CA VAL A 177 1.63 30.50 -3.88
C VAL A 177 1.02 31.80 -4.39
N ARG A 178 1.43 32.21 -5.60
CA ARG A 178 0.95 33.43 -6.27
C ARG A 178 -0.43 33.28 -6.90
N ALA A 179 -0.84 32.05 -7.20
CA ALA A 179 -2.16 31.75 -7.75
C ALA A 179 -3.27 32.48 -6.99
N CYS A 180 -4.20 33.09 -7.72
CA CYS A 180 -5.20 34.01 -7.18
C CYS A 180 -6.31 33.27 -6.42
N ASP A 181 -6.64 32.05 -6.85
CA ASP A 181 -7.71 31.23 -6.28
C ASP A 181 -7.36 29.74 -6.17
N ASP A 182 -8.26 28.95 -5.57
CA ASP A 182 -8.06 27.51 -5.42
C ASP A 182 -8.22 26.75 -6.75
N GLY A 183 -8.87 27.32 -7.77
CA GLY A 183 -9.02 26.72 -9.11
C GLY A 183 -7.69 26.67 -9.87
N GLU A 184 -6.96 27.78 -9.91
CA GLU A 184 -5.61 27.84 -10.48
C GLU A 184 -4.66 26.88 -9.73
N ARG A 185 -4.75 26.85 -8.39
CA ARG A 185 -3.95 25.93 -7.57
C ARG A 185 -4.24 24.47 -7.88
N ILE A 186 -5.51 24.10 -8.11
CA ILE A 186 -5.89 22.74 -8.51
C ILE A 186 -5.21 22.34 -9.82
N ASN A 187 -5.19 23.21 -10.82
CA ASN A 187 -4.60 22.90 -12.13
C ASN A 187 -3.08 22.69 -12.01
N LEU A 188 -2.40 23.58 -11.30
CA LEU A 188 -0.96 23.43 -11.00
C LEU A 188 -0.70 22.10 -10.28
N LEU A 189 -1.46 21.77 -9.23
CA LEU A 189 -1.27 20.52 -8.49
C LEU A 189 -1.54 19.28 -9.35
N LYS A 190 -2.50 19.33 -10.28
CA LYS A 190 -2.76 18.24 -11.23
C LYS A 190 -1.57 18.05 -12.17
N GLU A 191 -0.99 19.12 -12.72
CA GLU A 191 0.20 19.05 -13.57
C GLU A 191 1.38 18.42 -12.84
N LEU A 192 1.67 18.87 -11.62
CA LEU A 192 2.76 18.31 -10.81
C LEU A 192 2.50 16.84 -10.43
N THR A 193 1.24 16.48 -10.17
CA THR A 193 0.85 15.08 -9.90
C THR A 193 1.11 14.20 -11.11
N THR A 194 0.74 14.66 -12.32
CA THR A 194 1.01 13.94 -13.58
C THR A 194 2.51 13.77 -13.80
N ALA A 195 3.31 14.82 -13.63
CA ALA A 195 4.76 14.76 -13.76
C ALA A 195 5.40 13.78 -12.77
N ALA A 196 4.87 13.70 -11.55
CA ALA A 196 5.39 12.83 -10.50
C ALA A 196 5.14 11.32 -10.75
N TYR A 197 4.18 10.95 -11.59
CA TYR A 197 4.05 9.57 -12.06
C TYR A 197 5.22 9.14 -12.96
N SER A 198 5.85 10.07 -13.66
CA SER A 198 6.89 9.77 -14.66
C SER A 198 8.31 10.05 -14.19
N SER A 199 8.50 10.64 -13.01
CA SER A 199 9.83 11.07 -12.53
C SER A 199 10.10 10.69 -11.06
N ASN A 200 11.01 9.73 -10.86
CA ASN A 200 11.52 9.37 -9.54
C ASN A 200 12.32 10.52 -8.91
N ASP A 201 13.07 11.27 -9.72
CA ASP A 201 13.90 12.37 -9.23
C ASP A 201 13.06 13.55 -8.77
N LEU A 202 11.94 13.83 -9.43
CA LEU A 202 10.99 14.84 -8.98
C LEU A 202 10.43 14.49 -7.61
N ARG A 203 10.05 13.21 -7.40
CA ARG A 203 9.58 12.73 -6.09
C ARG A 203 10.65 12.86 -5.01
N GLN A 204 11.92 12.66 -5.35
CA GLN A 204 13.05 12.90 -4.43
C GLN A 204 13.20 14.39 -4.10
N LEU A 205 13.27 15.24 -5.13
CA LEU A 205 13.47 16.68 -4.98
C LEU A 205 12.33 17.34 -4.20
N PHE A 206 11.10 16.85 -4.34
CA PHE A 206 9.94 17.35 -3.60
C PHE A 206 10.13 17.40 -2.08
N PHE A 207 10.86 16.44 -1.50
CA PHE A 207 11.15 16.43 -0.05
C PHE A 207 12.47 17.09 0.32
N ASP A 208 13.39 17.20 -0.64
CA ASP A 208 14.66 17.90 -0.48
C ASP A 208 14.50 19.42 -0.64
N ASP A 209 13.39 19.87 -1.24
CA ASP A 209 13.03 21.26 -1.44
C ASP A 209 13.16 22.08 -0.15
N ARG A 210 13.86 23.21 -0.26
CA ARG A 210 14.12 24.16 0.82
C ARG A 210 13.55 25.55 0.52
N THR A 211 12.74 25.68 -0.53
CA THR A 211 12.07 26.92 -0.90
C THR A 211 11.26 27.46 0.28
N GLN A 212 11.44 28.73 0.61
CA GLN A 212 10.65 29.38 1.66
C GLN A 212 9.31 29.83 1.09
N ILE A 213 8.22 29.24 1.58
CA ILE A 213 6.87 29.41 1.06
C ILE A 213 5.94 29.77 2.21
N GLN A 214 5.51 31.03 2.31
CA GLN A 214 4.56 31.50 3.33
C GLN A 214 4.91 31.05 4.77
N GLY A 215 6.20 31.05 5.13
CA GLY A 215 6.69 30.60 6.44
C GLY A 215 6.86 29.08 6.58
N CYS A 216 6.68 28.30 5.52
CA CYS A 216 7.03 26.89 5.45
C CYS A 216 8.35 26.71 4.68
N THR A 217 9.19 25.76 5.11
CA THR A 217 10.40 25.37 4.37
C THR A 217 10.09 24.14 3.52
N GLY A 218 9.87 24.38 2.22
CA GLY A 218 9.59 23.39 1.20
C GLY A 218 8.10 23.18 0.90
N LEU A 219 7.82 22.78 -0.33
CA LEU A 219 6.48 22.56 -0.87
C LEU A 219 5.69 21.49 -0.10
N ALA A 220 6.34 20.40 0.32
CA ALA A 220 5.69 19.33 1.09
C ALA A 220 5.06 19.86 2.40
N VAL A 221 5.80 20.68 3.15
CA VAL A 221 5.35 21.25 4.42
C VAL A 221 4.23 22.27 4.20
N TYR A 222 4.35 23.09 3.15
CA TYR A 222 3.28 23.99 2.75
C TYR A 222 1.97 23.24 2.47
N LEU A 223 2.02 22.17 1.68
CA LEU A 223 0.85 21.37 1.31
C LEU A 223 0.22 20.66 2.52
N ILE A 224 1.02 20.15 3.45
CA ILE A 224 0.51 19.56 4.70
C ILE A 224 -0.21 20.63 5.54
N ARG A 225 0.36 21.83 5.62
CA ARG A 225 -0.30 22.96 6.30
C ARG A 225 -1.64 23.29 5.67
N GLN A 226 -1.81 23.12 4.36
CA GLN A 226 -3.10 23.34 3.69
C GLN A 226 -4.21 22.41 4.19
N LEU A 227 -3.86 21.18 4.58
CA LEU A 227 -4.79 20.20 5.17
C LEU A 227 -5.19 20.56 6.61
N SER A 228 -4.43 21.43 7.30
CA SER A 228 -4.79 21.89 8.66
C SER A 228 -5.95 22.89 8.67
N TYR A 229 -6.25 23.53 7.53
CA TYR A 229 -7.32 24.52 7.45
C TYR A 229 -8.70 23.86 7.31
N PRO A 230 -9.70 24.30 8.11
CA PRO A 230 -11.04 23.72 8.09
C PRO A 230 -11.78 23.95 6.76
N LEU A 231 -12.73 23.06 6.44
CA LEU A 231 -13.66 23.29 5.34
C LEU A 231 -14.71 24.30 5.82
N ARG A 232 -14.66 25.54 5.32
CA ARG A 232 -15.65 26.57 5.66
C ARG A 232 -17.02 26.21 5.04
N ARG A 233 -18.12 26.49 5.76
CA ARG A 233 -19.51 26.23 5.31
C ARG A 233 -20.02 27.35 4.39
N ASN A 234 -19.42 27.49 3.21
CA ASN A 234 -19.81 28.49 2.20
C ASN A 234 -19.81 27.84 0.80
N GLU A 235 -20.35 28.52 -0.22
CA GLU A 235 -20.35 28.08 -1.63
C GLU A 235 -18.93 27.76 -2.17
N THR A 236 -17.89 28.40 -1.62
CA THR A 236 -16.48 28.09 -1.93
C THR A 236 -15.97 26.76 -1.36
N SER A 237 -16.80 26.02 -0.61
CA SER A 237 -16.45 24.75 0.01
C SER A 237 -16.17 23.63 -0.98
N GLN A 238 -16.83 23.63 -2.15
CA GLN A 238 -16.60 22.62 -3.18
C GLN A 238 -15.21 22.78 -3.81
N VAL A 239 -14.88 23.98 -4.30
CA VAL A 239 -13.56 24.27 -4.87
C VAL A 239 -12.47 24.01 -3.83
N ARG A 240 -12.72 24.37 -2.56
CA ARG A 240 -11.78 24.05 -1.48
C ARG A 240 -11.60 22.55 -1.28
N MET A 241 -12.68 21.76 -1.32
CA MET A 241 -12.60 20.30 -1.21
C MET A 241 -11.80 19.70 -2.37
N GLU A 242 -12.03 20.17 -3.59
CA GLU A 242 -11.27 19.73 -4.78
C GLU A 242 -9.79 20.11 -4.70
N TYR A 243 -9.48 21.27 -4.09
CA TYR A 243 -8.12 21.66 -3.78
C TYR A 243 -7.47 20.71 -2.77
N LEU A 244 -8.13 20.42 -1.65
CA LEU A 244 -7.62 19.45 -0.65
C LEU A 244 -7.47 18.03 -1.23
N LEU A 245 -8.39 17.63 -2.10
CA LEU A 245 -8.29 16.38 -2.87
C LEU A 245 -7.03 16.38 -3.74
N SER A 246 -6.75 17.47 -4.45
CA SER A 246 -5.55 17.61 -5.30
C SER A 246 -4.25 17.61 -4.49
N VAL A 247 -4.26 18.26 -3.32
CA VAL A 247 -3.15 18.21 -2.34
C VAL A 247 -2.91 16.77 -1.88
N ALA A 248 -3.95 16.05 -1.47
CA ALA A 248 -3.82 14.67 -1.01
C ALA A 248 -3.38 13.71 -2.14
N ARG A 249 -3.83 13.95 -3.39
CA ARG A 249 -3.38 13.20 -4.58
C ARG A 249 -1.89 13.35 -4.79
N LEU A 250 -1.41 14.59 -4.85
CA LEU A 250 0.02 14.86 -5.00
C LEU A 250 0.85 14.23 -3.89
N LEU A 251 0.46 14.43 -2.62
CA LEU A 251 1.15 13.83 -1.48
C LEU A 251 1.16 12.30 -1.56
N SER A 252 0.06 11.67 -1.98
CA SER A 252 -0.02 10.21 -2.10
C SER A 252 0.98 9.65 -3.10
N ILE A 253 1.18 10.35 -4.23
CA ILE A 253 2.12 9.95 -5.29
C ILE A 253 3.57 10.24 -4.91
N MET A 254 3.82 11.39 -4.29
CA MET A 254 5.15 11.76 -3.81
C MET A 254 5.64 10.79 -2.74
N CYS A 255 4.76 10.35 -1.84
CA CYS A 255 5.09 9.38 -0.79
C CYS A 255 5.16 7.92 -1.30
N PHE A 256 4.60 7.61 -2.48
CA PHE A 256 4.53 6.24 -2.98
C PHE A 256 5.90 5.68 -3.34
N ASP A 257 6.22 4.49 -2.81
CA ASP A 257 7.49 3.75 -2.99
C ASP A 257 8.78 4.51 -2.66
N MET A 258 8.75 5.44 -1.69
CA MET A 258 9.95 6.19 -1.26
C MET A 258 10.87 5.37 -0.33
N GLN A 259 11.56 4.37 -0.88
CA GLN A 259 12.36 3.35 -0.18
C GLN A 259 13.53 3.84 0.67
N LEU A 260 14.19 4.93 0.28
CA LEU A 260 15.55 5.25 0.77
C LEU A 260 15.65 6.61 1.47
N ARG A 261 14.53 7.29 1.70
CA ARG A 261 14.53 8.71 2.12
C ARG A 261 13.62 8.98 3.32
N THR A 262 13.75 8.16 4.35
CA THR A 262 13.01 8.33 5.61
C THR A 262 13.35 9.62 6.37
N SER A 263 14.46 10.29 6.02
CA SER A 263 14.84 11.59 6.57
C SER A 263 13.78 12.68 6.38
N CYS A 264 12.87 12.52 5.41
CA CYS A 264 11.78 13.47 5.22
C CYS A 264 10.57 13.24 6.14
N LEU A 265 10.41 12.06 6.76
CA LEU A 265 9.25 11.75 7.60
C LEU A 265 9.09 12.71 8.77
N ASN A 266 10.20 13.12 9.38
CA ASN A 266 10.20 14.12 10.45
C ASN A 266 9.64 15.47 9.99
N LYS A 267 9.81 15.83 8.71
CA LYS A 267 9.25 17.06 8.15
C LYS A 267 7.73 16.98 7.95
N LEU A 268 7.16 15.77 7.85
CA LEU A 268 5.75 15.59 7.52
C LEU A 268 4.80 15.76 8.72
N SER A 269 5.33 15.79 9.96
CA SER A 269 4.54 15.72 11.20
C SER A 269 3.40 14.71 11.08
N LEU A 270 3.74 13.42 10.93
CA LEU A 270 2.78 12.37 10.56
C LEU A 270 1.50 12.36 11.40
N ASN A 271 1.64 12.59 12.71
CA ASN A 271 0.49 12.65 13.61
C ASN A 271 -0.47 13.78 13.21
N ASP A 272 0.02 14.99 12.99
CA ASP A 272 -0.81 16.12 12.59
C ASP A 272 -1.38 15.92 11.19
N LEU A 273 -0.58 15.40 10.26
CA LEU A 273 -1.02 15.08 8.91
C LEU A 273 -2.18 14.09 8.92
N VAL A 274 -2.06 12.98 9.64
CA VAL A 274 -3.11 11.95 9.74
C VAL A 274 -4.36 12.52 10.43
N ARG A 275 -4.20 13.25 11.53
CA ARG A 275 -5.33 13.87 12.25
C ARG A 275 -6.09 14.86 11.36
N ASN A 276 -5.36 15.74 10.68
CA ASN A 276 -5.93 16.73 9.78
C ASN A 276 -6.59 16.06 8.58
N LEU A 277 -5.94 15.07 7.96
CA LEU A 277 -6.48 14.32 6.83
C LEU A 277 -7.85 13.74 7.18
N LEU A 278 -7.95 12.99 8.29
CA LEU A 278 -9.21 12.39 8.75
C LEU A 278 -10.27 13.45 9.06
N ALA A 279 -9.89 14.55 9.72
CA ALA A 279 -10.80 15.66 9.99
C ALA A 279 -11.37 16.28 8.71
N ARG A 280 -10.53 16.55 7.70
CA ARG A 280 -11.00 17.07 6.39
C ARG A 280 -11.99 16.11 5.73
N GLY A 281 -11.75 14.79 5.83
CA GLY A 281 -12.65 13.78 5.27
C GLY A 281 -13.98 13.66 6.03
N ALA A 282 -13.99 13.82 7.35
CA ALA A 282 -15.22 13.87 8.11
C ALA A 282 -16.04 15.12 7.75
N GLU A 283 -15.37 16.28 7.71
CA GLU A 283 -16.00 17.56 7.40
C GLU A 283 -16.56 17.62 5.97
N SER A 284 -15.92 16.96 4.99
CA SER A 284 -16.41 16.96 3.62
C SER A 284 -17.80 16.36 3.47
N TYR A 285 -18.22 15.48 4.40
CA TYR A 285 -19.58 14.92 4.46
C TYR A 285 -20.53 15.68 5.40
N ALA A 286 -20.01 16.60 6.22
CA ALA A 286 -20.81 17.44 7.11
C ALA A 286 -21.32 18.72 6.43
N THR A 287 -20.70 19.14 5.32
CA THR A 287 -21.09 20.33 4.51
C THR A 287 -22.32 20.11 3.62
N SER A 288 -23.24 19.21 4.00
CA SER A 288 -24.47 19.00 3.22
C SER A 288 -25.40 20.22 3.35
N ASP A 289 -25.40 21.07 2.32
CA ASP A 289 -26.57 21.87 2.00
C ASP A 289 -27.66 20.94 1.49
N LYS A 290 -28.89 21.14 1.98
CA LYS A 290 -30.07 20.30 1.68
C LYS A 290 -30.60 20.50 0.25
N THR A 291 -29.93 21.33 -0.55
CA THR A 291 -30.26 21.60 -1.95
C THR A 291 -29.62 20.53 -2.81
N LYS A 292 -30.46 19.65 -3.38
CA LYS A 292 -30.16 18.61 -4.39
C LYS A 292 -28.67 18.21 -4.46
N ASP A 293 -28.31 17.10 -3.81
CA ASP A 293 -27.00 16.44 -3.92
C ASP A 293 -26.52 16.43 -5.39
N ASP A 294 -25.64 17.38 -5.73
CA ASP A 294 -24.98 17.39 -7.02
C ASP A 294 -24.12 16.12 -7.11
N LEU A 295 -24.34 15.34 -8.18
CA LEU A 295 -23.58 14.12 -8.47
C LEU A 295 -22.07 14.40 -8.41
N HIS A 296 -21.64 15.59 -8.85
CA HIS A 296 -20.25 16.02 -8.83
C HIS A 296 -19.67 16.12 -7.41
N VAL A 297 -20.43 16.69 -6.47
CA VAL A 297 -20.00 16.81 -5.06
C VAL A 297 -19.90 15.43 -4.41
N ARG A 298 -20.85 14.54 -4.70
CA ARG A 298 -20.82 13.17 -4.21
C ARG A 298 -19.60 12.41 -4.72
N VAL A 299 -19.32 12.45 -6.01
CA VAL A 299 -18.15 11.80 -6.64
C VAL A 299 -16.86 12.36 -6.04
N SER A 300 -16.77 13.68 -5.84
CA SER A 300 -15.59 14.31 -5.24
C SER A 300 -15.34 13.87 -3.80
N ARG A 301 -16.40 13.70 -2.99
CA ARG A 301 -16.31 13.14 -1.62
C ARG A 301 -15.84 11.68 -1.63
N GLU A 302 -16.39 10.87 -2.53
CA GLU A 302 -15.99 9.47 -2.72
C GLU A 302 -14.50 9.38 -3.11
N ASN A 303 -14.07 10.19 -4.08
CA ASN A 303 -12.67 10.31 -4.50
C ASN A 303 -11.74 10.77 -3.38
N PHE A 304 -12.23 11.63 -2.48
CA PHE A 304 -11.44 12.11 -1.35
C PHE A 304 -11.19 10.99 -0.33
N MET A 305 -12.19 10.17 -0.03
CA MET A 305 -12.00 8.98 0.81
C MET A 305 -11.01 7.98 0.20
N ASP A 306 -11.09 7.77 -1.11
CA ASP A 306 -10.19 6.85 -1.81
C ASP A 306 -8.74 7.34 -1.78
N ILE A 307 -8.51 8.65 -1.97
CA ILE A 307 -7.16 9.20 -1.88
C ILE A 307 -6.62 9.24 -0.45
N GLN A 308 -7.50 9.42 0.54
CA GLN A 308 -7.10 9.32 1.94
C GLN A 308 -6.55 7.92 2.24
N ALA A 309 -7.22 6.87 1.75
CA ALA A 309 -6.71 5.51 1.90
C ALA A 309 -5.35 5.32 1.19
N SER A 310 -5.21 5.86 -0.03
CA SER A 310 -3.94 5.84 -0.77
C SER A 310 -2.81 6.51 0.01
N LEU A 311 -3.03 7.72 0.53
CA LEU A 311 -2.04 8.47 1.28
C LEU A 311 -1.70 7.78 2.61
N LEU A 312 -2.68 7.26 3.35
CA LEU A 312 -2.44 6.52 4.59
C LEU A 312 -1.55 5.29 4.35
N LEU A 313 -1.75 4.55 3.26
CA LEU A 313 -0.92 3.39 2.91
C LEU A 313 0.51 3.81 2.50
N ALA A 314 0.65 4.90 1.76
CA ALA A 314 1.97 5.43 1.39
C ALA A 314 2.76 5.86 2.64
N LEU A 315 2.12 6.60 3.55
CA LEU A 315 2.72 7.02 4.82
C LEU A 315 3.06 5.82 5.72
N ASP A 316 2.18 4.81 5.80
CA ASP A 316 2.42 3.58 6.57
C ASP A 316 3.68 2.87 6.07
N GLY A 317 3.84 2.75 4.74
CA GLY A 317 5.03 2.15 4.14
C GLY A 317 6.31 2.93 4.43
N MET A 318 6.25 4.27 4.45
CA MET A 318 7.39 5.11 4.81
C MET A 318 7.73 4.99 6.30
N GLN A 319 6.74 5.09 7.19
CA GLN A 319 6.93 5.01 8.64
C GLN A 319 7.53 3.68 9.07
N GLN A 320 7.03 2.56 8.53
CA GLN A 320 7.55 1.24 8.87
C GLN A 320 9.04 1.08 8.51
N ASN A 321 9.48 1.70 7.40
CA ASN A 321 10.89 1.70 7.01
C ASN A 321 11.75 2.52 7.98
N GLU A 322 11.22 3.63 8.50
CA GLU A 322 11.92 4.49 9.45
C GLU A 322 11.98 3.90 10.85
N ASP A 323 10.86 3.37 11.35
CA ASP A 323 10.78 2.66 12.63
C ASP A 323 11.84 1.56 12.68
N PHE A 324 11.99 0.83 11.58
CA PHE A 324 13.01 -0.20 11.47
C PHE A 324 14.44 0.38 11.51
N ARG A 325 14.72 1.44 10.73
CA ARG A 325 16.04 2.10 10.71
C ARG A 325 16.43 2.62 12.10
N LEU A 326 15.48 3.23 12.80
CA LEU A 326 15.66 3.72 14.17
C LEU A 326 15.89 2.57 15.14
N HIS A 327 15.13 1.47 15.02
CA HIS A 327 15.33 0.28 15.84
C HIS A 327 16.76 -0.26 15.75
N GLN A 328 17.31 -0.43 14.54
CA GLN A 328 18.69 -0.88 14.37
C GLN A 328 19.69 0.08 15.03
N HIS A 329 19.48 1.39 14.87
CA HIS A 329 20.35 2.40 15.45
C HIS A 329 20.29 2.43 16.98
N GLN A 330 19.09 2.29 17.55
CA GLN A 330 18.88 2.20 19.01
C GLN A 330 19.51 0.91 19.58
N GLN A 331 19.33 -0.23 18.90
CA GLN A 331 19.92 -1.51 19.29
C GLN A 331 21.47 -1.44 19.27
N MET A 332 22.06 -0.86 18.23
CA MET A 332 23.51 -0.65 18.14
C MET A 332 24.06 0.26 19.24
N ARG A 333 23.24 1.19 19.74
CA ARG A 333 23.60 2.11 20.83
C ARG A 333 23.23 1.61 22.23
N GLY A 334 22.63 0.42 22.35
CA GLY A 334 22.16 -0.13 23.63
C GLY A 334 21.05 0.70 24.28
N LEU A 335 20.29 1.48 23.50
CA LEU A 335 19.21 2.32 24.02
C LEU A 335 17.94 1.50 24.26
N LEU A 336 17.10 1.97 25.18
CA LEU A 336 15.73 1.47 25.32
C LEU A 336 14.98 1.69 24.00
N ILE A 337 14.45 0.60 23.46
CA ILE A 337 13.77 0.59 22.17
C ILE A 337 12.45 1.35 22.31
N GLU A 338 12.30 2.45 21.57
CA GLU A 338 11.02 3.16 21.47
C GLU A 338 10.02 2.28 20.71
N ARG A 339 8.75 2.28 21.14
CA ARG A 339 7.74 1.48 20.46
C ARG A 339 7.47 2.08 19.07
N PRO A 340 7.51 1.26 17.99
CA PRO A 340 7.15 1.73 16.66
C PRO A 340 5.72 2.28 16.69
N THR A 341 5.51 3.47 16.13
CA THR A 341 4.19 4.10 16.09
C THR A 341 3.67 4.02 14.67
N SER A 342 2.74 3.11 14.40
CA SER A 342 2.19 2.97 13.04
C SER A 342 1.29 4.15 12.68
N VAL A 343 1.21 4.47 11.38
CA VAL A 343 0.27 5.49 10.87
C VAL A 343 -1.17 5.15 11.24
N MET A 344 -1.50 3.85 11.26
CA MET A 344 -2.83 3.38 11.66
C MET A 344 -3.09 3.57 13.16
N GLN A 345 -2.09 3.44 14.02
CA GLN A 345 -2.22 3.80 15.44
C GLN A 345 -2.43 5.30 15.63
N GLN A 346 -1.80 6.14 14.80
CA GLN A 346 -2.06 7.59 14.81
C GLN A 346 -3.49 7.89 14.36
N ALA A 347 -3.97 7.21 13.31
CA ALA A 347 -5.36 7.32 12.85
C ALA A 347 -6.36 6.87 13.94
N LEU A 348 -6.06 5.80 14.67
CA LEU A 348 -6.89 5.32 15.79
C LEU A 348 -7.01 6.34 16.93
N ARG A 349 -6.00 7.21 17.11
CA ARG A 349 -5.99 8.28 18.13
C ARG A 349 -6.55 9.60 17.61
N ALA A 350 -6.92 9.69 16.34
CA ALA A 350 -7.41 10.93 15.75
C ALA A 350 -8.82 11.25 16.28
N PRO A 351 -9.08 12.50 16.74
CA PRO A 351 -10.40 12.89 17.26
C PRO A 351 -11.54 12.73 16.24
N ALA A 352 -11.23 12.89 14.95
CA ALA A 352 -12.21 12.77 13.86
C ALA A 352 -12.53 11.31 13.49
N LEU A 353 -11.86 10.31 14.08
CA LEU A 353 -12.07 8.90 13.74
C LEU A 353 -13.53 8.45 13.87
N PRO A 354 -14.28 8.77 14.95
CA PRO A 354 -15.67 8.31 15.09
C PRO A 354 -16.61 8.87 14.03
N GLU A 355 -16.31 10.05 13.48
CA GLU A 355 -17.09 10.70 12.42
C GLU A 355 -16.68 10.20 11.03
N TRP A 356 -15.37 10.05 10.83
CA TRP A 356 -14.76 9.62 9.57
C TRP A 356 -15.04 8.14 9.27
N LEU A 357 -14.81 7.25 10.23
CA LEU A 357 -14.85 5.80 10.06
C LEU A 357 -16.19 5.28 9.50
N PRO A 358 -17.37 5.72 10.00
CA PRO A 358 -18.64 5.28 9.42
C PRO A 358 -18.78 5.69 7.95
N LYS A 359 -18.35 6.91 7.59
CA LYS A 359 -18.44 7.43 6.20
C LYS A 359 -17.51 6.65 5.28
N PHE A 360 -16.27 6.46 5.71
CA PHE A 360 -15.30 5.62 5.02
C PHE A 360 -15.80 4.18 4.82
N PHE A 361 -16.35 3.56 5.86
CA PHE A 361 -16.88 2.19 5.77
C PHE A 361 -18.08 2.10 4.82
N LYS A 362 -18.99 3.10 4.83
CA LYS A 362 -20.09 3.17 3.85
C LYS A 362 -19.56 3.24 2.42
N ARG A 363 -18.52 4.05 2.17
CA ARG A 363 -17.85 4.14 0.85
C ARG A 363 -17.29 2.78 0.41
N VAL A 364 -16.67 2.03 1.32
CA VAL A 364 -16.19 0.65 1.08
C VAL A 364 -17.34 -0.27 0.69
N CYS A 365 -18.41 -0.33 1.49
CA CYS A 365 -19.57 -1.17 1.21
C CYS A 365 -20.23 -0.86 -0.15
N ILE A 366 -20.37 0.42 -0.51
CA ILE A 366 -20.93 0.83 -1.80
C ILE A 366 -20.01 0.41 -2.95
N ALA A 367 -18.69 0.55 -2.83
CA ALA A 367 -17.77 0.06 -3.87
C ALA A 367 -17.82 -1.46 -4.02
N ILE A 368 -17.92 -2.20 -2.91
CA ILE A 368 -18.07 -3.67 -2.94
C ILE A 368 -19.31 -4.04 -3.76
N SER A 369 -20.45 -3.41 -3.49
CA SER A 369 -21.67 -3.70 -4.26
C SER A 369 -21.52 -3.33 -5.73
N ARG A 370 -20.93 -2.17 -6.04
CA ARG A 370 -20.73 -1.72 -7.42
C ARG A 370 -19.80 -2.68 -8.19
N ALA A 371 -18.71 -3.12 -7.55
CA ALA A 371 -17.77 -4.07 -8.15
C ALA A 371 -18.43 -5.43 -8.37
N ALA A 372 -19.18 -5.95 -7.40
CA ALA A 372 -19.88 -7.22 -7.56
C ALA A 372 -20.94 -7.16 -8.68
N ILE A 373 -21.71 -6.07 -8.77
CA ILE A 373 -22.68 -5.86 -9.86
C ILE A 373 -21.98 -5.77 -11.22
N ALA A 374 -20.83 -5.11 -11.31
CA ALA A 374 -20.06 -5.02 -12.55
C ALA A 374 -19.52 -6.39 -13.01
N ILE A 375 -19.00 -7.21 -12.08
CA ILE A 375 -18.58 -8.59 -12.37
C ILE A 375 -19.75 -9.42 -12.89
N GLU A 376 -20.90 -9.34 -12.23
CA GLU A 376 -22.08 -10.12 -12.60
C GLU A 376 -22.57 -9.77 -14.01
N ARG A 377 -22.64 -8.47 -14.34
CA ARG A 377 -22.97 -8.00 -15.69
C ARG A 377 -21.96 -8.49 -16.73
N GLN A 378 -20.68 -8.53 -16.38
CA GLN A 378 -19.64 -9.04 -17.28
C GLN A 378 -19.85 -10.54 -17.56
N HIS A 379 -20.17 -11.35 -16.54
CA HIS A 379 -20.47 -12.77 -16.74
C HIS A 379 -21.78 -13.02 -17.51
N GLU A 380 -22.81 -12.19 -17.33
CA GLU A 380 -24.03 -12.27 -18.13
C GLU A 380 -23.74 -12.05 -19.62
N LEU A 381 -22.88 -11.08 -19.95
CA LEU A 381 -22.47 -10.80 -21.33
C LEU A 381 -21.63 -11.94 -21.95
N GLU A 382 -20.71 -12.53 -21.17
CA GLU A 382 -19.90 -13.68 -21.62
C GLU A 382 -20.77 -14.91 -21.93
N ASN A 383 -21.91 -15.07 -21.24
CA ASN A 383 -22.85 -16.17 -21.46
C ASN A 383 -23.83 -15.89 -22.63
N VAL A 384 -24.21 -14.64 -22.88
CA VAL A 384 -25.11 -14.27 -24.00
C VAL A 384 -24.38 -14.33 -25.36
N ASN A 385 -23.06 -14.10 -25.39
CA ASN A 385 -22.26 -14.20 -26.63
C ASN A 385 -22.16 -15.62 -27.23
N TYR A 386 -22.74 -16.65 -26.58
CA TYR A 386 -22.90 -17.98 -27.16
C TYR A 386 -24.25 -18.19 -27.88
N HIS A 387 -25.16 -17.21 -27.84
CA HIS A 387 -26.46 -17.25 -28.53
C HIS A 387 -26.91 -15.86 -28.99
N VAL A 388 -26.41 -15.37 -30.12
CA VAL A 388 -27.09 -14.29 -30.87
C VAL A 388 -27.02 -14.59 -32.36
N ASP A 389 -28.15 -15.08 -32.89
CA ASP A 389 -28.59 -14.85 -34.27
C ASP A 389 -28.69 -13.34 -34.50
N GLU A 390 -28.23 -12.87 -35.66
CA GLU A 390 -28.26 -11.48 -36.09
C GLU A 390 -29.69 -10.94 -36.17
N THR A 391 -30.07 -10.01 -35.28
CA THR A 391 -30.99 -8.88 -35.53
C THR A 391 -31.22 -8.09 -34.24
N ASP A 392 -30.83 -6.81 -34.19
CA ASP A 392 -31.74 -5.66 -34.39
C ASP A 392 -31.09 -4.36 -33.87
N GLU A 393 -31.33 -3.27 -34.59
CA GLU A 393 -30.83 -1.93 -34.26
C GLU A 393 -31.62 -1.32 -33.08
N GLY A 394 -30.92 -0.84 -32.06
CA GLY A 394 -31.48 -0.11 -30.93
C GLY A 394 -30.41 0.70 -30.21
N ASP A 395 -30.41 2.00 -30.47
CA ASP A 395 -29.57 3.01 -29.83
C ASP A 395 -29.96 3.18 -28.35
N ASP A 396 -29.30 2.46 -27.45
CA ASP A 396 -29.26 2.73 -26.00
C ASP A 396 -27.80 2.78 -25.53
N SER A 397 -27.21 3.95 -25.72
CA SER A 397 -25.97 4.40 -25.08
C SER A 397 -26.16 4.52 -23.56
N ASP A 398 -25.55 3.59 -22.77
CA ASP A 398 -24.95 3.82 -21.42
C ASP A 398 -24.70 2.54 -20.55
N CYS A 399 -24.70 1.33 -21.12
CA CYS A 399 -24.59 0.09 -20.32
C CYS A 399 -23.30 -0.73 -20.51
N ARG A 400 -22.13 -0.09 -20.64
CA ARG A 400 -20.87 -0.75 -21.10
C ARG A 400 -19.67 -0.76 -20.14
N GLU A 401 -19.79 -0.35 -18.88
CA GLU A 401 -18.58 -0.13 -18.08
C GLU A 401 -18.11 -1.37 -17.31
N ALA A 402 -17.12 -2.07 -17.89
CA ALA A 402 -16.23 -2.94 -17.14
C ALA A 402 -15.54 -2.16 -16.00
N LEU A 403 -15.19 -2.84 -14.91
CA LEU A 403 -14.49 -2.23 -13.78
C LEU A 403 -13.16 -1.61 -14.22
N GLU A 404 -13.03 -0.30 -14.07
CA GLU A 404 -11.78 0.39 -14.38
C GLU A 404 -10.68 -0.01 -13.36
N PRO A 405 -9.41 -0.15 -13.79
CA PRO A 405 -8.29 -0.47 -12.89
C PRO A 405 -8.17 0.48 -11.69
N ALA A 406 -8.47 1.77 -11.89
CA ALA A 406 -8.47 2.77 -10.84
C ALA A 406 -9.53 2.51 -9.75
N GLN A 407 -10.71 2.00 -10.13
CA GLN A 407 -11.79 1.66 -9.21
C GLN A 407 -11.43 0.42 -8.38
N ILE A 408 -10.85 -0.59 -9.01
CA ILE A 408 -10.34 -1.81 -8.34
C ILE A 408 -9.26 -1.43 -7.33
N LEU A 409 -8.30 -0.60 -7.75
CA LEU A 409 -7.20 -0.13 -6.91
C LEU A 409 -7.71 0.68 -5.71
N ALA A 410 -8.64 1.61 -5.93
CA ALA A 410 -9.25 2.41 -4.88
C ALA A 410 -9.94 1.51 -3.84
N LEU A 411 -10.76 0.55 -4.29
CA LEU A 411 -11.42 -0.40 -3.41
C LEU A 411 -10.41 -1.22 -2.61
N TRP A 412 -9.37 -1.74 -3.26
CA TRP A 412 -8.35 -2.54 -2.61
C TRP A 412 -7.59 -1.73 -1.54
N ARG A 413 -7.23 -0.48 -1.84
CA ARG A 413 -6.59 0.43 -0.88
C ARG A 413 -7.49 0.67 0.33
N CYS A 414 -8.77 0.95 0.11
CA CYS A 414 -9.72 1.21 1.18
C CYS A 414 -9.93 -0.01 2.10
N VAL A 415 -10.06 -1.21 1.53
CA VAL A 415 -10.19 -2.46 2.31
C VAL A 415 -8.89 -2.78 3.05
N THR A 416 -7.74 -2.50 2.46
CA THR A 416 -6.44 -2.71 3.12
C THR A 416 -6.25 -1.75 4.31
N VAL A 417 -6.67 -0.47 4.19
CA VAL A 417 -6.67 0.46 5.32
C VAL A 417 -7.59 -0.02 6.43
N LEU A 418 -8.80 -0.50 6.10
CA LEU A 418 -9.73 -1.05 7.08
C LEU A 418 -9.11 -2.24 7.82
N GLU A 419 -8.48 -3.17 7.11
CA GLU A 419 -7.78 -4.32 7.70
C GLU A 419 -6.67 -3.87 8.66
N LEU A 420 -5.83 -2.92 8.24
CA LEU A 420 -4.72 -2.44 9.05
C LEU A 420 -5.19 -1.66 10.30
N LEU A 421 -6.30 -0.92 10.20
CA LEU A 421 -6.93 -0.27 11.34
C LEU A 421 -7.42 -1.31 12.36
N VAL A 422 -8.12 -2.35 11.91
CA VAL A 422 -8.59 -3.44 12.79
C VAL A 422 -7.43 -4.18 13.44
N LYS A 423 -6.39 -4.53 12.67
CA LYS A 423 -5.18 -5.18 13.21
C LYS A 423 -4.49 -4.30 14.27
N SER A 424 -4.37 -3.00 14.01
CA SER A 424 -3.74 -2.05 14.94
C SER A 424 -4.58 -1.84 16.21
N ASP A 425 -5.90 -1.86 16.08
CA ASP A 425 -6.86 -1.72 17.18
C ASP A 425 -6.85 -2.95 18.10
N VAL A 426 -6.80 -4.15 17.51
CA VAL A 426 -6.62 -5.43 18.24
C VAL A 426 -5.27 -5.46 18.95
N ALA A 427 -4.18 -5.04 18.28
CA ALA A 427 -2.86 -4.98 18.89
C ALA A 427 -2.78 -3.95 20.04
N SER A 428 -3.61 -2.91 20.01
CA SER A 428 -3.71 -1.89 21.06
C SER A 428 -4.67 -2.28 22.19
N GLY A 429 -5.46 -3.34 22.01
CA GLY A 429 -6.43 -3.83 22.99
C GLY A 429 -7.67 -2.94 23.17
N THR A 430 -7.89 -1.95 22.28
CA THR A 430 -8.98 -0.97 22.39
C THR A 430 -10.29 -1.46 21.79
N TYR A 431 -10.24 -2.24 20.70
CA TYR A 431 -11.41 -2.80 19.99
C TYR A 431 -12.47 -1.76 19.54
N GLN A 432 -12.09 -0.49 19.42
CA GLN A 432 -13.00 0.61 19.12
C GLN A 432 -13.56 0.58 17.68
N ILE A 433 -12.80 0.06 16.71
CA ILE A 433 -13.20 0.07 15.29
C ILE A 433 -14.45 -0.80 15.10
N LEU A 434 -14.40 -2.04 15.59
CA LEU A 434 -15.52 -2.97 15.47
C LEU A 434 -16.74 -2.45 16.24
N GLU A 435 -16.52 -1.84 17.40
CA GLU A 435 -17.58 -1.25 18.21
C GLU A 435 -18.29 -0.10 17.49
N VAL A 436 -17.56 0.90 17.00
CA VAL A 436 -18.14 2.03 16.27
C VAL A 436 -18.92 1.56 15.04
N LEU A 437 -18.38 0.62 14.27
CA LEU A 437 -19.06 0.11 13.07
C LEU A 437 -20.33 -0.70 13.40
N LEU A 438 -20.31 -1.50 14.47
CA LEU A 438 -21.49 -2.24 14.91
C LEU A 438 -22.62 -1.31 15.39
N HIS A 439 -22.28 -0.18 16.00
CA HIS A 439 -23.27 0.79 16.46
C HIS A 439 -23.80 1.70 15.35
N THR A 440 -22.93 2.15 14.44
CA THR A 440 -23.27 3.21 13.47
C THR A 440 -23.59 2.71 12.06
N ARG A 441 -23.23 1.46 11.74
CA ARG A 441 -23.25 0.92 10.37
C ARG A 441 -23.70 -0.54 10.27
N LYS A 442 -24.49 -1.01 11.24
CA LYS A 442 -25.06 -2.36 11.22
C LYS A 442 -25.86 -2.63 9.94
N ASP A 443 -26.61 -1.64 9.47
CA ASP A 443 -27.33 -1.64 8.20
C ASP A 443 -26.43 -1.99 7.00
N CYS A 444 -25.28 -1.30 6.89
CA CYS A 444 -24.33 -1.52 5.80
C CYS A 444 -23.67 -2.91 5.88
N ILE A 445 -23.34 -3.36 7.10
CA ILE A 445 -22.79 -4.72 7.31
C ILE A 445 -23.80 -5.78 6.86
N ASP A 446 -25.04 -5.65 7.31
CA ASP A 446 -26.10 -6.63 7.06
C ASP A 446 -26.47 -6.65 5.56
N MET A 447 -26.53 -5.49 4.90
CA MET A 447 -26.92 -5.37 3.50
C MET A 447 -25.80 -5.74 2.51
N TYR A 448 -24.55 -5.33 2.77
CA TYR A 448 -23.47 -5.44 1.78
C TYR A 448 -22.42 -6.51 2.07
N LEU A 449 -22.19 -6.86 3.33
CA LEU A 449 -21.12 -7.81 3.67
C LEU A 449 -21.66 -9.18 4.07
N ARG A 450 -22.82 -9.24 4.71
CA ARG A 450 -23.44 -10.52 5.08
C ARG A 450 -24.17 -11.20 3.94
N THR A 451 -24.50 -10.45 2.90
CA THR A 451 -25.02 -11.03 1.65
C THR A 451 -23.91 -11.85 1.00
N PRO A 452 -24.01 -13.20 0.99
CA PRO A 452 -22.92 -14.05 0.52
C PRO A 452 -22.59 -13.78 -0.95
N ARG A 453 -23.57 -13.32 -1.73
CA ARG A 453 -23.46 -13.00 -3.16
C ARG A 453 -22.27 -12.08 -3.47
N PHE A 454 -22.14 -10.95 -2.77
CA PHE A 454 -21.12 -9.96 -3.14
C PHE A 454 -19.70 -10.47 -2.87
N ILE A 455 -19.46 -11.12 -1.73
CA ILE A 455 -18.15 -11.68 -1.39
C ILE A 455 -17.82 -12.87 -2.30
N ALA A 456 -18.80 -13.72 -2.60
CA ALA A 456 -18.61 -14.87 -3.49
C ALA A 456 -18.23 -14.41 -4.91
N LEU A 457 -18.91 -13.39 -5.45
CA LEU A 457 -18.60 -12.84 -6.78
C LEU A 457 -17.18 -12.26 -6.84
N LEU A 458 -16.77 -11.49 -5.83
CA LEU A 458 -15.39 -10.98 -5.75
C LEU A 458 -14.35 -12.11 -5.67
N SER A 459 -14.65 -13.16 -4.90
CA SER A 459 -13.77 -14.34 -4.74
C SER A 459 -13.64 -15.18 -6.01
N ALA A 460 -14.63 -15.14 -6.90
CA ALA A 460 -14.67 -15.91 -8.14
C ALA A 460 -14.32 -15.06 -9.38
N SER A 461 -13.89 -13.82 -9.18
CA SER A 461 -13.71 -12.85 -10.27
C SER A 461 -12.51 -13.13 -11.20
N GLY A 462 -11.59 -14.00 -10.80
CA GLY A 462 -10.33 -14.24 -11.52
C GLY A 462 -9.34 -13.06 -11.47
N MET A 463 -9.70 -11.99 -10.75
CA MET A 463 -8.86 -10.80 -10.55
C MET A 463 -8.21 -10.87 -9.16
N PRO A 464 -6.87 -11.00 -9.06
CA PRO A 464 -6.18 -11.17 -7.78
C PRO A 464 -6.52 -10.09 -6.74
N HIS A 465 -6.72 -8.84 -7.16
CA HIS A 465 -7.07 -7.72 -6.28
C HIS A 465 -8.43 -7.89 -5.60
N LEU A 466 -9.43 -8.36 -6.35
CA LEU A 466 -10.78 -8.55 -5.84
C LEU A 466 -10.87 -9.81 -4.98
N GLU A 467 -10.12 -10.85 -5.31
CA GLU A 467 -9.98 -12.06 -4.48
C GLU A 467 -9.32 -11.73 -3.13
N ASP A 468 -8.25 -10.94 -3.12
CA ASP A 468 -7.59 -10.47 -1.89
C ASP A 468 -8.53 -9.57 -1.05
N ILE A 469 -9.33 -8.70 -1.70
CA ILE A 469 -10.39 -7.95 -1.03
C ILE A 469 -11.37 -8.89 -0.34
N ALA A 470 -11.87 -9.92 -1.04
CA ALA A 470 -12.83 -10.86 -0.49
C ALA A 470 -12.25 -11.63 0.71
N LEU A 471 -10.98 -12.07 0.63
CA LEU A 471 -10.26 -12.72 1.72
C LEU A 471 -10.18 -11.82 2.97
N LYS A 472 -9.78 -10.55 2.79
CA LYS A 472 -9.69 -9.56 3.89
C LYS A 472 -11.05 -9.28 4.52
N LEU A 473 -12.10 -9.16 3.71
CA LEU A 473 -13.46 -8.94 4.19
C LEU A 473 -14.02 -10.14 4.96
N ASN A 474 -13.71 -11.38 4.54
CA ASN A 474 -14.07 -12.58 5.29
C ASN A 474 -13.41 -12.59 6.68
N LYS A 475 -12.09 -12.32 6.75
CA LYS A 475 -11.37 -12.20 8.04
C LYS A 475 -11.96 -11.09 8.92
N PHE A 476 -12.37 -9.97 8.33
CA PHE A 476 -13.05 -8.88 9.02
C PHE A 476 -14.43 -9.30 9.57
N LEU A 477 -15.23 -10.03 8.79
CA LEU A 477 -16.53 -10.54 9.22
C LEU A 477 -16.41 -11.55 10.36
N ASP A 478 -15.40 -12.41 10.33
CA ASP A 478 -15.14 -13.34 11.44
C ASP A 478 -14.74 -12.59 12.72
N SER A 479 -13.90 -11.56 12.60
CA SER A 479 -13.56 -10.68 13.73
C SER A 479 -14.79 -9.97 14.31
N LEU A 480 -15.73 -9.54 13.45
CA LEU A 480 -17.01 -8.97 13.88
C LEU A 480 -17.91 -9.99 14.59
N ARG A 481 -17.95 -11.23 14.12
CA ARG A 481 -18.73 -12.32 14.74
C ARG A 481 -18.21 -12.65 16.13
N ASP A 482 -16.89 -12.76 16.27
CA ASP A 482 -16.25 -13.01 17.56
C ASP A 482 -16.52 -11.88 18.57
N ARG A 483 -16.51 -10.63 18.10
CA ARG A 483 -16.82 -9.48 18.97
C ARG A 483 -18.29 -9.43 19.39
N ARG A 484 -19.24 -9.86 18.56
CA ARG A 484 -20.67 -9.92 18.94
C ARG A 484 -20.99 -11.03 19.96
N ARG A 485 -20.14 -12.06 20.04
CA ARG A 485 -20.31 -13.19 20.98
C ARG A 485 -19.76 -12.90 22.38
N ARG A 486 -18.92 -11.88 22.50
CA ARG A 486 -18.38 -11.36 23.77
C ARG A 486 -19.23 -10.19 24.23
#